data_AF-A0A9Q1ABF3-F1
#
_entry.id   AF-A0A9Q1ABF3-F1
#
_cell.length_a   1.000
_cell.length_b   1.000
_cell.length_c   1.000
_cell.angle_alpha   90.00
_cell.angle_beta   90.00
_cell.angle_gamma   90.00
#
_symmetry.space_group_name_H-M   'P 1'
#
loop_
_entity.id
_entity.type
_entity.pdbx_description
1 polymer ?
#
loop_
_entity_poly.entity_id
_entity_poly.type
_entity_poly.pdbx_seq_one_letter_code
_entity_poly.pdbx_strand_id
1 'polypeptide(L)'
;MPAVDISRHRHEINLSTMAINKIQSNALNELVDPSLGFDSDYAARKMICAVAELAFQCLQSAKEMRPSMERVVEILKDIQSRDYSAEKAEVIDIPSDDVALLKSGPIQP
;
A
#
# COMPACT_ATOMS: atom_id res chain seq x y z
N MET A 1 19.01 -5.62 -13.96
CA MET A 1 19.91 -5.46 -12.79
C MET A 1 20.36 -6.85 -12.32
N PRO A 2 21.66 -7.15 -12.17
CA PRO A 2 22.12 -8.45 -11.67
C PRO A 2 21.86 -8.58 -10.16
N ALA A 3 21.62 -9.82 -9.71
CA ALA A 3 21.35 -10.14 -8.30
C ALA A 3 22.56 -9.89 -7.38
N VAL A 4 23.77 -10.06 -7.93
CA VAL A 4 25.05 -9.78 -7.29
C VAL A 4 25.86 -8.87 -8.20
N ASP A 5 26.36 -7.77 -7.67
CA ASP A 5 27.10 -6.74 -8.40
C ASP A 5 28.26 -6.19 -7.55
N ILE A 6 29.46 -6.70 -7.80
CA ILE A 6 30.66 -6.34 -7.04
C ILE A 6 31.12 -4.89 -7.28
N SER A 7 30.57 -4.21 -8.29
CA SER A 7 30.90 -2.81 -8.58
C SER A 7 30.16 -1.81 -7.67
N ARG A 8 29.11 -2.26 -6.97
CA ARG A 8 28.32 -1.44 -6.06
C ARG A 8 29.00 -1.21 -4.73
N HIS A 9 28.42 -0.31 -3.94
CA HIS A 9 28.81 -0.17 -2.55
C HIS A 9 28.67 -1.50 -1.81
N ARG A 10 29.55 -1.75 -0.82
CA ARG A 10 29.70 -3.04 -0.12
C ARG A 10 28.39 -3.58 0.44
N HIS A 11 27.48 -2.71 0.87
CA HIS A 11 26.18 -3.10 1.45
C HIS A 11 25.05 -3.22 0.42
N GLU A 12 25.37 -3.05 -0.86
CA GLU A 12 24.42 -3.10 -1.98
C GLU A 12 24.85 -4.11 -3.06
N ILE A 13 25.96 -4.82 -2.84
CA ILE A 13 26.45 -5.87 -3.75
C ILE A 13 25.36 -6.90 -4.02
N ASN A 14 24.66 -7.35 -2.97
CA ASN A 14 23.52 -8.26 -3.10
C ASN A 14 22.22 -7.47 -3.06
N LEU A 15 21.29 -7.76 -3.98
CA LEU A 15 19.97 -7.13 -3.99
C LEU A 15 19.18 -7.34 -2.69
N SER A 16 19.33 -8.47 -2.02
CA SER A 16 18.68 -8.72 -0.72
C SER A 16 19.17 -7.75 0.35
N THR A 17 20.48 -7.51 0.43
CA THR A 17 21.06 -6.55 1.38
C THR A 17 20.71 -5.11 1.00
N MET A 18 20.75 -4.78 -0.29
CA MET A 18 20.30 -3.49 -0.80
C MET A 18 18.84 -3.23 -0.39
N ALA A 19 17.95 -4.20 -0.61
CA ALA A 19 16.53 -4.07 -0.28
C ALA A 19 16.31 -3.81 1.22
N ILE A 20 16.96 -4.58 2.10
CA ILE A 20 16.92 -4.36 3.55
C ILE A 20 17.32 -2.93 3.90
N ASN A 21 18.44 -2.45 3.35
CA ASN A 21 18.97 -1.12 3.66
C ASN A 21 18.03 -0.01 3.18
N LYS A 22 17.55 -0.09 1.93
CA LYS A 22 16.65 0.93 1.35
C LYS A 22 15.31 0.97 2.07
N ILE A 23 14.80 -0.18 2.51
CA ILE A 23 13.56 -0.25 3.31
C ILE A 23 13.78 0.43 4.67
N GLN A 24 14.87 0.11 5.38
CA GLN A 24 15.15 0.67 6.70
C GLN A 24 15.47 2.17 6.66
N SER A 25 16.11 2.65 5.59
CA SER A 25 16.47 4.06 5.43
C SER A 25 15.35 4.91 4.82
N ASN A 26 14.13 4.37 4.70
CA ASN A 26 12.99 5.04 4.06
C ASN A 26 13.29 5.54 2.63
N ALA A 27 14.09 4.77 1.88
CA ALA A 27 14.51 5.05 0.51
C ALA A 27 13.93 4.02 -0.47
N LEU A 28 12.70 3.56 -0.21
CA LEU A 28 12.04 2.52 -1.00
C LEU A 28 11.81 2.94 -2.46
N ASN A 29 11.60 4.23 -2.72
CA ASN A 29 11.47 4.81 -4.05
C ASN A 29 12.71 4.56 -4.96
N GLU A 30 13.90 4.37 -4.38
CA GLU A 30 15.11 4.05 -5.14
C GLU A 30 15.19 2.56 -5.55
N LEU A 31 14.36 1.71 -4.93
CA LEU A 31 14.32 0.27 -5.18
C LEU A 31 13.18 -0.14 -6.12
N VAL A 32 12.07 0.60 -6.08
CA VAL A 32 10.83 0.27 -6.79
C VAL A 32 10.96 0.61 -8.27
N ASP A 33 10.41 -0.25 -9.13
CA ASP A 33 10.34 0.03 -10.58
C ASP A 33 9.49 1.28 -10.83
N PRO A 34 10.04 2.33 -11.49
CA PRO A 34 9.31 3.58 -11.75
C PRO A 34 8.01 3.42 -12.53
N SER A 35 7.87 2.34 -13.32
CA SER A 35 6.65 2.06 -14.11
C SER A 35 5.46 1.64 -13.24
N LEU A 36 5.69 1.30 -11.97
CA LEU A 36 4.63 0.89 -11.04
C LEU A 36 3.89 2.06 -10.38
N GLY A 37 4.28 3.31 -10.68
CA GLY A 37 3.57 4.49 -10.21
C GLY A 37 3.69 4.76 -8.70
N PHE A 38 4.76 4.28 -8.05
CA PHE A 38 4.97 4.45 -6.60
C PHE A 38 4.88 5.90 -6.11
N ASP A 39 5.40 6.84 -6.90
CA ASP A 39 5.38 8.27 -6.55
C ASP A 39 4.11 8.99 -7.01
N SER A 40 3.34 8.40 -7.93
CA SER A 40 2.20 9.05 -8.59
C SER A 40 0.83 8.51 -8.18
N ASP A 41 0.75 7.25 -7.76
CA ASP A 41 -0.48 6.57 -7.37
C ASP A 41 -0.40 6.15 -5.89
N TYR A 42 -1.31 6.70 -5.10
CA TYR A 42 -1.39 6.42 -3.67
C TYR A 42 -1.73 4.95 -3.36
N ALA A 43 -2.59 4.31 -4.17
CA ALA A 43 -2.95 2.91 -3.98
C ALA A 43 -1.75 2.01 -4.27
N ALA A 44 -1.07 2.25 -5.39
CA ALA A 44 0.17 1.56 -5.74
C ALA A 44 1.24 1.74 -4.63
N ARG A 45 1.45 2.98 -4.15
CA ARG A 45 2.37 3.26 -3.05
C ARG A 45 2.06 2.44 -1.81
N LYS A 46 0.79 2.40 -1.39
CA LYS A 46 0.34 1.67 -0.20
C LYS A 46 0.56 0.17 -0.35
N MET A 47 0.22 -0.41 -1.49
CA MET A 47 0.47 -1.83 -1.77
C MET A 47 1.96 -2.15 -1.78
N ILE A 48 2.76 -1.35 -2.46
CA ILE A 48 4.20 -1.55 -2.59
C ILE A 48 4.89 -1.45 -1.23
N CYS A 49 4.49 -0.49 -0.38
CA CYS A 49 4.97 -0.43 1.01
C CYS A 49 4.65 -1.72 1.79
N ALA A 50 3.43 -2.25 1.67
CA ALA A 50 3.06 -3.49 2.36
C ALA A 50 3.85 -4.71 1.85
N VAL A 51 4.11 -4.80 0.54
CA VAL A 51 4.98 -5.83 -0.03
C VAL A 51 6.42 -5.67 0.45
N ALA A 52 6.93 -4.44 0.55
CA ALA A 52 8.26 -4.16 1.05
C ALA A 52 8.42 -4.59 2.52
N GLU A 53 7.41 -4.33 3.37
CA GLU A 53 7.39 -4.81 4.76
C GLU A 53 7.44 -6.34 4.84
N LEU A 54 6.69 -7.04 3.99
CA LEU A 54 6.74 -8.51 3.92
C LEU A 54 8.11 -9.00 3.43
N ALA A 55 8.65 -8.37 2.38
CA ALA A 55 9.97 -8.69 1.85
C ALA A 55 11.07 -8.49 2.90
N PHE A 56 10.99 -7.43 3.70
CA PHE A 56 11.92 -7.18 4.80
C PHE A 56 11.95 -8.35 5.80
N GLN A 57 10.78 -8.91 6.15
CA GLN A 57 10.70 -10.08 7.03
C GLN A 57 11.29 -11.34 6.36
N CYS A 58 10.97 -11.58 5.10
CA CYS A 58 11.50 -12.71 4.33
C CYS A 58 13.03 -12.69 4.21
N LEU A 59 13.62 -11.50 4.13
CA LEU A 59 15.06 -11.30 3.96
C LEU A 59 15.85 -11.29 5.27
N GLN A 60 15.20 -11.38 6.44
CA GLN A 60 15.89 -11.36 7.74
C GLN A 60 16.95 -12.45 7.85
N SER A 61 18.10 -12.15 8.44
CA SER A 61 19.14 -13.15 8.68
C SER A 61 18.69 -14.21 9.69
N ALA A 62 18.00 -13.78 10.75
CA ALA A 62 17.42 -14.63 11.77
C ALA A 62 16.21 -15.40 11.21
N LYS A 63 16.30 -16.74 11.23
CA LYS A 63 15.23 -17.63 10.73
C LYS A 63 13.89 -17.37 11.40
N GLU A 64 13.88 -17.12 12.72
CA GLU A 64 12.66 -16.94 13.50
C GLU A 64 11.89 -15.66 13.14
N MET A 65 12.55 -14.71 12.48
CA MET A 65 11.91 -13.49 11.98
C MET A 65 11.30 -13.68 10.57
N ARG A 66 11.60 -14.81 9.91
CA ARG A 66 11.07 -15.09 8.57
C ARG A 66 9.69 -15.75 8.70
N PRO A 67 8.67 -15.25 7.96
CA PRO A 67 7.39 -15.92 7.90
C PRO A 67 7.51 -17.29 7.20
N SER A 68 6.59 -18.20 7.51
CA SER A 68 6.42 -19.42 6.72
C SER A 68 5.91 -19.07 5.31
N MET A 69 6.20 -19.92 4.31
CA MET A 69 5.71 -19.67 2.95
C MET A 69 4.18 -19.66 2.84
N GLU A 70 3.49 -20.44 3.68
CA GLU A 70 2.03 -20.36 3.83
C GLU A 70 1.60 -18.96 4.25
N ARG A 71 2.24 -18.43 5.30
CA ARG A 71 1.94 -17.09 5.81
C ARG A 71 2.27 -15.99 4.79
N VAL A 72 3.35 -16.15 4.01
CA VAL A 72 3.69 -15.24 2.91
C VAL A 72 2.54 -15.16 1.90
N VAL A 73 1.99 -16.30 1.48
CA VAL A 73 0.88 -16.34 0.52
C VAL A 73 -0.39 -15.71 1.09
N GLU A 74 -0.70 -15.97 2.37
CA GLU A 74 -1.83 -15.32 3.04
C GLU A 74 -1.71 -13.79 3.05
N ILE A 75 -0.54 -13.28 3.44
CA ILE A 75 -0.31 -11.83 3.51
C ILE A 75 -0.37 -11.20 2.11
N LEU A 76 0.21 -11.85 1.10
CA LEU A 76 0.15 -11.35 -0.28
C LEU A 76 -1.30 -11.28 -0.81
N LYS A 77 -2.14 -12.27 -0.48
CA LYS A 77 -3.57 -12.25 -0.82
C LYS A 77 -4.31 -11.13 -0.09
N ASP A 78 -4.00 -10.90 1.18
CA ASP A 78 -4.57 -9.77 1.94
C ASP A 78 -4.19 -8.44 1.28
N ILE A 79 -2.91 -8.23 0.94
CA ILE A 79 -2.42 -7.03 0.27
C ILE A 79 -3.17 -6.80 -1.04
N GLN A 80 -3.33 -7.83 -1.87
CA GLN A 80 -4.07 -7.75 -3.13
C GLN A 80 -5.56 -7.41 -2.92
N SER A 81 -6.19 -7.90 -1.85
CA SER A 81 -7.61 -7.70 -1.60
C SER A 81 -7.98 -6.29 -1.14
N ARG A 82 -7.03 -5.53 -0.58
CA ARG A 82 -7.28 -4.22 0.04
C ARG A 82 -7.80 -3.17 -0.95
N ASP A 83 -7.47 -3.26 -2.23
CA ASP A 83 -7.95 -2.33 -3.26
C ASP A 83 -9.37 -2.62 -3.74
N TYR A 84 -9.84 -3.87 -3.66
CA TYR A 84 -11.22 -4.25 -4.04
C TYR A 84 -12.28 -3.76 -3.04
N SER A 85 -11.86 -3.37 -1.82
CA SER A 85 -12.77 -2.92 -0.77
C SER A 85 -13.08 -1.42 -0.83
N ALA A 86 -12.20 -0.62 -1.44
CA ALA A 86 -12.40 0.82 -1.62
C ALA A 86 -13.45 1.14 -2.70
N GLU A 87 -13.64 0.26 -3.70
CA GLU A 87 -14.65 0.42 -4.76
C GLU A 87 -16.08 0.09 -4.31
N LYS A 88 -16.29 -0.57 -3.15
CA LYS A 88 -17.62 -0.98 -2.68
C LYS A 88 -18.26 -0.02 -1.67
N ALA A 89 -17.60 1.09 -1.36
CA ALA A 89 -17.98 1.95 -0.25
C ALA A 89 -18.77 3.20 -0.65
N GLU A 90 -19.54 3.24 -1.74
CA GLU A 90 -20.54 4.31 -1.97
C GLU A 90 -21.78 3.84 -2.75
N VAL A 91 -22.76 3.25 -2.05
CA VAL A 91 -24.19 3.47 -2.33
C VAL A 91 -24.92 3.44 -0.99
N ILE A 92 -24.99 4.58 -0.30
CA ILE A 92 -25.98 4.79 0.76
C ILE A 92 -27.14 5.51 0.08
N ASP A 93 -28.17 4.74 -0.30
CA ASP A 93 -29.44 5.31 -0.74
C ASP A 93 -30.06 6.11 0.42
N ILE A 94 -30.07 7.43 0.29
CA ILE A 94 -30.83 8.31 1.19
C ILE A 94 -32.25 8.41 0.61
N PRO A 95 -33.30 7.91 1.29
CA PRO A 95 -34.67 8.13 0.84
C PRO A 95 -35.04 9.61 1.01
N SER A 96 -35.46 10.22 -0.09
CA SER A 96 -35.98 11.59 -0.16
C SER A 96 -37.42 11.61 0.36
N ASP A 97 -37.63 12.03 1.60
CA ASP A 97 -38.96 12.34 2.10
C ASP A 97 -39.36 13.78 1.72
N ASP A 98 -40.28 13.87 0.76
CA ASP A 98 -41.06 15.05 0.45
C ASP A 98 -42.01 15.39 1.61
N VAL A 99 -41.89 16.57 2.23
CA VAL A 99 -42.97 17.14 3.05
C VAL A 99 -43.19 18.63 2.74
N ALA A 100 -44.12 18.83 1.80
CA ALA A 100 -45.20 19.82 1.75
C ALA A 100 -45.02 21.23 2.35
N LEU A 101 -45.06 22.20 1.43
CA LEU A 101 -45.46 23.60 1.59
C LEU A 101 -46.76 23.80 2.41
N LEU A 102 -46.75 24.77 3.33
CA LEU A 102 -47.92 25.61 3.60
C LEU A 102 -47.53 27.09 3.71
N LYS A 103 -48.20 27.90 2.89
CA LYS A 103 -48.09 29.37 2.78
C LYS A 103 -49.07 30.08 3.72
N SER A 104 -48.83 31.39 3.85
CA SER A 104 -49.70 32.50 4.33
C SER A 104 -49.69 32.73 5.85
N GLY A 105 -49.58 33.95 6.41
CA GLY A 105 -49.69 35.34 5.93
C GLY A 105 -49.57 36.28 7.16
N PRO A 106 -49.83 37.60 7.07
CA PRO A 106 -48.93 38.70 7.46
C PRO A 106 -49.18 39.26 8.88
N ILE A 107 -48.38 40.18 9.44
CA ILE A 107 -48.55 41.65 9.33
C ILE A 107 -47.46 42.36 10.17
N GLN A 108 -46.94 43.47 9.62
CA GLN A 108 -46.03 44.46 10.23
C GLN A 108 -46.79 45.37 11.22
N PRO A 109 -46.14 46.23 12.03
CA PRO A 109 -45.45 47.44 11.53
C PRO A 109 -43.95 47.46 11.84
#